data_AF-A0A3M1JYI5-F1
#
_entry.id   AF-A0A3M1JYI5-F1
#
_cell.length_a   1.000
_cell.length_b   1.000
_cell.length_c   1.000
_cell.angle_alpha   90.00
_cell.angle_beta   90.00
_cell.angle_gamma   90.00
#
_symmetry.space_group_name_H-M   'P 1'
#
loop_
_entity.id
_entity.type
_entity.pdbx_description
1 polymer ?
#
loop_
_entity_poly.entity_id
_entity_poly.type
_entity_poly.pdbx_seq_one_letter_code
_entity_poly.pdbx_strand_id
1 'polypeptide(L)'
;MAQIFHDMKAWLHYGDPPEMQLASRAWRRKHTSLHAGPGHRLAMPVTKCEDGGMVTGILGIDAAWTETQPSGVVLLEWSPGGRPRFVAGAPSYGSFLELPEAGMVELAHAGFPGESPDAAALLHACRRFRPDPGFEIGVVAVDMPIGPVPIGGRRDCDNGISRRFGAMGCGTHSPSAKRPGPIGEKLFREFEELGFAFANTDTRPGDVPVIMEVYPHPAVLGLLNLRHRFPYKVSKSRRYWRGTTVRERIVRLLEQFEVLLTALRQEIDDIPLFLPAASEVRFLAELKKYEDLIDALICAWVGAAYLNEKAEPVGGRDGAIWIPTSVPER
;
A
#
# COMPACT_ATOMS: atom_id res chain seq x y z
N MET A 1 -14.89 3.15 -23.39
CA MET A 1 -14.24 3.84 -22.26
C MET A 1 -15.26 4.61 -21.41
N ALA A 2 -16.02 5.57 -21.96
CA ALA A 2 -17.09 6.27 -21.21
C ALA A 2 -18.28 5.36 -20.82
N GLN A 3 -18.61 4.37 -21.66
CA GLN A 3 -19.69 3.39 -21.39
C GLN A 3 -19.36 2.48 -20.18
N ILE A 4 -18.10 2.12 -19.99
CA ILE A 4 -17.64 1.27 -18.87
C ILE A 4 -17.84 1.97 -17.53
N PHE A 5 -17.59 3.29 -17.46
CA PHE A 5 -17.87 4.10 -16.26
C PHE A 5 -19.36 4.31 -15.99
N HIS A 6 -20.21 4.33 -17.04
CA HIS A 6 -21.66 4.36 -16.89
C HIS A 6 -22.17 3.03 -16.31
N ASP A 7 -21.64 1.90 -16.80
CA ASP A 7 -22.00 0.56 -16.34
C ASP A 7 -21.43 0.25 -14.93
N MET A 8 -20.27 0.81 -14.56
CA MET A 8 -19.70 0.74 -13.20
C MET A 8 -20.52 1.55 -12.16
N LYS A 9 -21.17 2.65 -12.57
CA LYS A 9 -22.12 3.37 -11.71
C LYS A 9 -23.42 2.57 -11.48
N ALA A 10 -23.83 1.77 -12.46
CA ALA A 10 -24.96 0.85 -12.31
C ALA A 10 -24.65 -0.34 -11.38
N TRP A 11 -23.40 -0.83 -11.38
CA TRP A 11 -22.89 -1.91 -10.51
C TRP A 11 -23.06 -1.65 -9.00
N LEU A 12 -23.00 -0.38 -8.56
CA LEU A 12 -23.15 -0.02 -7.14
C LEU A 12 -24.61 0.11 -6.68
N HIS A 13 -25.58 0.18 -7.60
CA HIS A 13 -26.99 0.39 -7.27
C HIS A 13 -27.90 -0.83 -7.46
N TYR A 14 -27.54 -1.76 -8.35
CA TYR A 14 -28.34 -2.95 -8.62
C TYR A 14 -27.43 -4.17 -8.72
N GLY A 15 -27.65 -5.16 -7.86
CA GLY A 15 -26.88 -6.42 -7.85
C GLY A 15 -26.85 -7.13 -9.22
N ASP A 16 -25.80 -7.93 -9.42
CA ASP A 16 -25.35 -8.62 -10.64
C ASP A 16 -26.36 -8.84 -11.79
N PRO A 17 -26.13 -8.24 -12.98
CA PRO A 17 -26.62 -8.79 -14.24
C PRO A 17 -25.75 -9.97 -14.74
N PRO A 18 -26.35 -11.06 -15.26
CA PRO A 18 -25.65 -12.27 -15.74
C PRO A 18 -24.58 -12.04 -16.82
N GLU A 19 -24.61 -10.91 -17.53
CA GLU A 19 -23.71 -10.62 -18.65
C GLU A 19 -22.26 -10.28 -18.23
N MET A 20 -22.04 -9.79 -17.00
CA MET A 20 -20.69 -9.47 -16.48
C MET A 20 -19.86 -10.72 -16.13
N GLN A 21 -20.50 -11.84 -15.75
CA GLN A 21 -19.80 -13.12 -15.56
C GLN A 21 -19.24 -13.66 -16.88
N LEU A 22 -19.90 -13.35 -18.00
CA LEU A 22 -19.44 -13.72 -19.34
C LEU A 22 -18.26 -12.84 -19.80
N ALA A 23 -18.26 -11.54 -19.46
CA ALA A 23 -17.16 -10.62 -19.76
C ALA A 23 -15.87 -10.98 -19.00
N SER A 24 -15.95 -11.33 -17.70
CA SER A 24 -14.76 -11.75 -16.93
C SER A 24 -14.21 -13.10 -17.40
N ARG A 25 -15.08 -14.02 -17.86
CA ARG A 25 -14.68 -15.29 -18.48
C ARG A 25 -14.10 -15.12 -19.88
N ALA A 26 -14.57 -14.14 -20.65
CA ALA A 26 -14.03 -13.81 -21.98
C ALA A 26 -12.66 -13.12 -21.87
N TRP A 27 -12.48 -12.26 -20.86
CA TRP A 27 -11.18 -11.64 -20.56
C TRP A 27 -10.14 -12.68 -20.10
N ARG A 28 -10.51 -13.61 -19.20
CA ARG A 28 -9.65 -14.73 -18.80
C ARG A 28 -9.23 -15.59 -19.99
N ARG A 29 -10.14 -15.91 -20.92
CA ARG A 29 -9.82 -16.71 -22.12
C ARG A 29 -8.89 -16.01 -23.11
N LYS A 30 -8.91 -14.67 -23.19
CA LYS A 30 -8.01 -13.90 -24.06
C LYS A 30 -6.58 -13.76 -23.51
N HIS A 31 -6.36 -14.01 -22.22
CA HIS A 31 -5.07 -13.78 -21.56
C HIS A 31 -4.49 -15.04 -20.87
N THR A 32 -5.07 -16.22 -21.09
CA THR A 32 -4.57 -17.51 -20.56
C THR A 32 -3.41 -18.13 -21.35
N SER A 33 -2.86 -17.49 -22.37
CA SER A 33 -1.67 -18.00 -23.08
C SER A 33 -0.36 -17.41 -22.56
N LEU A 34 -0.18 -17.42 -21.24
CA LEU A 34 1.13 -17.28 -20.60
C LEU A 34 1.19 -18.31 -19.47
N HIS A 35 1.44 -19.56 -19.84
CA HIS A 35 1.85 -20.57 -18.88
C HIS A 35 3.25 -20.21 -18.39
N ALA A 36 3.34 -19.71 -17.15
CA ALA A 36 4.59 -19.63 -16.41
C ALA A 36 4.94 -21.05 -15.94
N GLY A 37 5.98 -21.64 -16.55
CA GLY A 37 6.68 -22.78 -15.95
C GLY A 37 7.43 -22.35 -14.68
N PRO A 38 7.68 -23.25 -13.74
CA PRO A 38 8.40 -22.91 -12.51
C PRO A 38 9.87 -22.66 -12.83
N GLY A 39 10.40 -21.48 -12.51
CA GLY A 39 11.86 -21.27 -12.49
C GLY A 39 12.43 -19.94 -13.00
N HIS A 40 11.64 -18.89 -13.25
CA HIS A 40 12.20 -17.61 -13.68
C HIS A 40 11.81 -16.45 -12.76
N ARG A 41 12.78 -16.04 -11.94
CA ARG A 41 12.83 -14.71 -11.32
C ARG A 41 12.82 -13.68 -12.45
N LEU A 42 11.75 -12.91 -12.58
CA LEU A 42 11.65 -11.82 -13.55
C LEU A 42 12.51 -10.66 -13.05
N ALA A 43 13.79 -10.66 -13.43
CA ALA A 43 14.62 -9.47 -13.29
C ALA A 43 14.06 -8.40 -14.23
N MET A 44 13.53 -7.32 -13.66
CA MET A 44 13.02 -6.19 -14.45
C MET A 44 14.21 -5.36 -14.97
N PRO A 45 14.22 -4.94 -16.24
CA PRO A 45 15.30 -4.15 -16.78
C PRO A 45 15.34 -2.77 -16.11
N VAL A 46 16.46 -2.46 -15.47
CA VAL A 46 16.74 -1.14 -14.87
C VAL A 46 16.75 -0.09 -15.97
N THR A 47 15.71 0.74 -16.05
CA THR A 47 15.67 1.86 -17.00
C THR A 47 16.41 3.04 -16.38
N LYS A 48 17.53 3.42 -17.00
CA LYS A 48 18.28 4.64 -16.70
C LYS A 48 17.39 5.86 -16.98
N CYS A 49 17.23 6.78 -16.04
CA CYS A 49 16.65 8.08 -16.34
C CYS A 49 17.65 8.85 -17.24
N GLU A 50 17.21 9.25 -18.44
CA GLU A 50 18.08 9.86 -19.45
C GLU A 50 18.43 11.34 -19.15
N ASP A 51 17.85 11.96 -18.12
CA ASP A 51 17.88 13.41 -17.94
C ASP A 51 18.56 13.91 -16.66
N GLY A 52 19.50 13.18 -16.05
CA GLY A 52 20.34 13.70 -14.95
C GLY A 52 19.62 14.30 -13.72
N GLY A 53 18.30 14.14 -13.61
CA GLY A 53 17.49 14.61 -12.51
C GLY A 53 17.59 13.66 -11.31
N MET A 54 17.53 14.20 -10.09
CA MET A 54 17.51 13.37 -8.88
C MET A 54 16.30 12.44 -8.91
N VAL A 55 16.56 11.15 -8.73
CA VAL A 55 15.51 10.14 -8.55
C VAL A 55 15.30 9.97 -7.06
N THR A 56 14.07 10.13 -6.61
CA THR A 56 13.71 9.97 -5.19
C THR A 56 13.11 8.60 -4.96
N GLY A 57 13.66 7.86 -4.00
CA GLY A 57 13.06 6.63 -3.51
C GLY A 57 11.94 6.90 -2.51
N ILE A 58 10.87 6.11 -2.62
CA ILE A 58 9.70 6.15 -1.75
C ILE A 58 9.50 4.77 -1.15
N LEU A 59 9.62 4.66 0.17
CA LEU A 59 9.40 3.43 0.92
C LEU A 59 8.00 3.42 1.54
N GLY A 60 7.09 2.60 1.02
CA GLY A 60 5.77 2.37 1.60
C GLY A 60 5.79 1.17 2.54
N ILE A 61 5.18 1.32 3.72
CA ILE A 61 5.15 0.30 4.76
C ILE A 61 3.73 0.12 5.30
N ASP A 62 3.13 -1.05 5.08
CA ASP A 62 1.94 -1.51 5.85
C ASP A 62 2.43 -2.12 7.17
N ALA A 63 2.60 -1.28 8.18
CA ALA A 63 3.24 -1.67 9.43
C ALA A 63 2.26 -2.36 10.38
N ALA A 64 2.59 -3.59 10.77
CA ALA A 64 1.89 -4.26 11.85
C ALA A 64 2.11 -3.54 13.19
N TRP A 65 1.04 -3.40 13.98
CA TRP A 65 1.11 -2.80 15.33
C TRP A 65 1.72 -3.76 16.38
N THR A 66 2.34 -4.86 15.95
CA THR A 66 2.91 -5.92 16.80
C THR A 66 4.04 -6.62 16.05
N GLU A 67 5.06 -7.07 16.77
CA GLU A 67 6.21 -7.79 16.19
C GLU A 67 5.86 -9.19 15.68
N THR A 68 4.69 -9.74 16.01
CA THR A 68 4.29 -11.10 15.64
C THR A 68 3.49 -11.18 14.34
N GLN A 69 3.20 -10.05 13.71
CA GLN A 69 2.50 -9.98 12.44
C GLN A 69 3.44 -9.41 11.37
N PRO A 70 3.39 -9.94 10.14
CA PRO A 70 4.21 -9.44 9.05
C PRO A 70 3.78 -8.01 8.66
N SER A 71 4.72 -7.25 8.09
CA SER A 71 4.52 -5.88 7.61
C SER A 71 4.91 -5.80 6.14
N GLY A 72 3.99 -5.37 5.27
CA GLY A 72 4.29 -5.19 3.86
C GLY A 72 5.26 -4.03 3.63
N VAL A 73 6.23 -4.20 2.74
CA VAL A 73 7.23 -3.18 2.38
C VAL A 73 7.34 -3.10 0.87
N VAL A 74 7.27 -1.88 0.33
CA VAL A 74 7.41 -1.59 -1.10
C VAL A 74 8.31 -0.40 -1.31
N LEU A 75 9.29 -0.56 -2.19
CA LEU A 75 10.12 0.53 -2.71
C LEU A 75 9.63 0.93 -4.10
N LEU A 76 9.30 2.21 -4.24
CA LEU A 76 9.12 2.87 -5.52
C LEU A 76 10.28 3.83 -5.77
N GLU A 77 10.51 4.12 -7.04
CA GLU A 77 11.33 5.25 -7.45
C GLU A 77 10.46 6.27 -8.16
N TRP A 78 10.78 7.55 -7.98
CA TRP A 78 10.02 8.64 -8.55
C TRP A 78 10.93 9.72 -9.11
N SER A 79 10.45 10.36 -10.17
CA SER A 79 11.08 11.53 -10.76
C SER A 79 10.02 12.62 -10.98
N PRO A 80 10.38 13.90 -10.87
CA PRO A 80 9.44 15.01 -11.05
C PRO A 80 8.62 14.90 -12.35
N GLY A 81 7.30 15.04 -12.23
CA GLY A 81 6.37 14.97 -13.37
C GLY A 81 6.09 13.58 -13.92
N GLY A 82 6.78 12.54 -13.42
CA GLY A 82 6.57 11.14 -13.81
C GLY A 82 5.64 10.38 -12.86
N ARG A 83 5.17 9.21 -13.33
CA ARG A 83 4.59 8.20 -12.46
C ARG A 83 5.70 7.47 -11.71
N PRO A 84 5.52 7.14 -10.43
CA PRO A 84 6.47 6.29 -9.72
C PRO A 84 6.55 4.92 -10.39
N ARG A 85 7.73 4.33 -10.38
CA ARG A 85 7.98 2.97 -10.89
C ARG A 85 8.28 2.03 -9.72
N PHE A 86 7.75 0.81 -9.79
CA PHE A 86 8.04 -0.23 -8.82
C PHE A 86 9.51 -0.66 -8.90
N VAL A 87 10.17 -0.79 -7.74
CA VAL A 87 11.55 -1.30 -7.63
C VAL A 87 11.58 -2.63 -6.90
N ALA A 88 11.06 -2.67 -5.67
CA ALA A 88 11.10 -3.88 -4.85
C ALA A 88 9.90 -4.00 -3.93
N GLY A 89 9.55 -5.23 -3.53
CA GLY A 89 8.45 -5.44 -2.59
C GLY A 89 8.41 -6.81 -1.94
N ALA A 90 8.04 -6.85 -0.67
CA ALA A 90 7.83 -8.08 0.07
C ALA A 90 6.75 -7.92 1.16
N PRO A 91 6.07 -8.99 1.59
CA PRO A 91 5.00 -8.92 2.58
C PRO A 91 5.52 -8.95 4.03
N SER A 92 6.84 -8.99 4.28
CA SER A 92 7.43 -8.83 5.62
C SER A 92 8.76 -8.05 5.55
N TYR A 93 9.20 -7.50 6.69
CA TYR A 93 10.52 -6.88 6.80
C TYR A 93 11.65 -7.87 6.43
N GLY A 94 11.71 -9.05 7.05
CA GLY A 94 12.79 -10.01 6.77
C GLY A 94 12.84 -10.45 5.32
N SER A 95 11.69 -10.77 4.71
CA SER A 95 11.66 -11.15 3.29
C SER A 95 12.06 -10.02 2.35
N PHE A 96 11.83 -8.75 2.73
CA PHE A 96 12.34 -7.59 1.99
C PHE A 96 13.86 -7.47 2.11
N LEU A 97 14.41 -7.66 3.32
CA LEU A 97 15.84 -7.61 3.58
C LEU A 97 16.61 -8.78 2.93
N GLU A 98 15.96 -9.93 2.77
CA GLU A 98 16.52 -11.12 2.12
C GLU A 98 16.54 -11.05 0.58
N LEU A 99 15.77 -10.14 -0.05
CA LEU A 99 15.81 -9.97 -1.50
C LEU A 99 17.24 -9.63 -1.95
N PRO A 100 17.84 -10.38 -2.90
CA PRO A 100 19.22 -10.12 -3.30
C PRO A 100 19.36 -8.88 -4.21
N GLU A 101 18.29 -8.53 -4.93
CA GLU A 101 18.23 -7.46 -5.92
C GLU A 101 16.79 -6.93 -6.04
N ALA A 102 16.60 -5.90 -6.86
CA ALA A 102 15.27 -5.35 -7.15
C ALA A 102 14.31 -6.43 -7.66
N GLY A 103 13.03 -6.32 -7.31
CA GLY A 103 12.00 -7.30 -7.63
C GLY A 103 11.09 -7.62 -6.46
N MET A 104 10.27 -8.65 -6.63
CA MET A 104 9.29 -9.05 -5.63
C MET A 104 9.57 -10.46 -5.14
N VAL A 105 9.33 -10.72 -3.86
CA VAL A 105 9.44 -12.08 -3.31
C VAL A 105 8.38 -12.99 -3.93
N GLU A 106 8.73 -14.26 -4.13
CA GLU A 106 7.77 -15.26 -4.55
C GLU A 106 6.78 -15.55 -3.41
N LEU A 107 5.49 -15.30 -3.67
CA LEU A 107 4.45 -15.43 -2.66
C LEU A 107 3.91 -16.86 -2.55
N ALA A 108 4.10 -17.69 -3.56
CA ALA A 108 3.52 -19.03 -3.59
C ALA A 108 4.07 -19.89 -2.44
N HIS A 109 3.19 -20.48 -1.63
CA HIS A 109 3.51 -21.43 -0.56
C HIS A 109 4.45 -20.96 0.58
N ALA A 110 4.94 -19.72 0.53
CA ALA A 110 5.78 -19.13 1.56
C ALA A 110 4.95 -18.60 2.76
N GLY A 111 5.49 -18.83 3.97
CA GLY A 111 5.08 -18.18 5.20
C GLY A 111 5.99 -17.01 5.52
N PHE A 112 5.45 -15.96 6.11
CA PHE A 112 6.17 -14.72 6.40
C PHE A 112 5.98 -14.38 7.89
N PRO A 113 7.01 -14.57 8.73
CA PRO A 113 6.91 -14.25 10.14
C PRO A 113 6.82 -12.72 10.34
N GLY A 114 6.29 -12.34 11.51
CA GLY A 114 6.41 -10.97 11.98
C GLY A 114 7.81 -10.72 12.55
N GLU A 115 8.29 -9.49 12.38
CA GLU A 115 9.60 -9.03 12.85
C GLU A 115 9.50 -7.57 13.27
N SER A 116 10.37 -7.14 14.18
CA SER A 116 10.53 -5.72 14.51
C SER A 116 11.20 -5.01 13.32
N PRO A 117 10.81 -3.75 13.01
CA PRO A 117 11.48 -3.01 11.95
C PRO A 117 12.94 -2.72 12.30
N ASP A 118 13.78 -2.56 11.28
CA ASP A 118 15.15 -2.01 11.38
C ASP A 118 15.32 -0.99 10.25
N ALA A 119 15.22 0.29 10.59
CA ALA A 119 15.24 1.36 9.58
C ALA A 119 16.58 1.40 8.81
N ALA A 120 17.71 1.16 9.48
CA ALA A 120 19.02 1.19 8.84
C ALA A 120 19.17 0.03 7.84
N ALA A 121 18.73 -1.17 8.22
CA ALA A 121 18.72 -2.33 7.33
C ALA A 121 17.79 -2.12 6.13
N LEU A 122 16.61 -1.51 6.33
CA LEU A 122 15.68 -1.16 5.26
C LEU A 122 16.31 -0.18 4.25
N LEU A 123 16.94 0.90 4.72
CA LEU A 123 17.63 1.85 3.85
C LEU A 123 18.81 1.20 3.10
N HIS A 124 19.57 0.34 3.78
CA HIS A 124 20.65 -0.42 3.17
C HIS A 124 20.13 -1.33 2.04
N ALA A 125 19.03 -2.05 2.28
CA ALA A 125 18.37 -2.86 1.26
C ALA A 125 17.90 -2.02 0.07
N CYS A 126 17.33 -0.83 0.31
CA CYS A 126 16.91 0.07 -0.75
C CYS A 126 18.08 0.50 -1.65
N ARG A 127 19.22 0.87 -1.05
CA ARG A 127 20.45 1.21 -1.81
C ARG A 127 21.01 0.02 -2.58
N ARG A 128 20.89 -1.20 -2.04
CA ARG A 128 21.25 -2.43 -2.78
C ARG A 128 20.38 -2.61 -4.03
N PHE A 129 19.09 -2.32 -3.96
CA PHE A 129 18.17 -2.44 -5.10
C PHE A 129 18.38 -1.35 -6.16
N ARG A 130 18.80 -0.15 -5.74
CA ARG A 130 19.06 0.99 -6.60
C ARG A 130 20.42 1.62 -6.22
N PRO A 131 21.55 1.05 -6.70
CA PRO A 131 22.89 1.49 -6.32
C PRO A 131 23.34 2.79 -7.04
N ASP A 132 22.41 3.50 -7.68
CA ASP A 132 22.72 4.73 -8.41
C ASP A 132 23.08 5.85 -7.41
N PRO A 133 24.22 6.54 -7.55
CA PRO A 133 24.60 7.64 -6.66
C PRO A 133 23.61 8.81 -6.63
N GLY A 134 22.76 8.95 -7.65
CA GLY A 134 21.69 9.95 -7.73
C GLY A 134 20.36 9.49 -7.14
N PHE A 135 20.31 8.30 -6.54
CA PHE A 135 19.13 7.74 -5.88
C PHE A 135 19.28 7.80 -4.36
N GLU A 136 18.38 8.52 -3.70
CA GLU A 136 18.26 8.51 -2.24
C GLU A 136 16.79 8.36 -1.84
N ILE A 137 16.56 7.75 -0.67
CA ILE A 137 15.22 7.63 -0.11
C ILE A 137 14.81 8.99 0.45
N GLY A 138 13.80 9.61 -0.16
CA GLY A 138 13.27 10.90 0.28
C GLY A 138 11.97 10.80 1.07
N VAL A 139 11.24 9.70 0.96
CA VAL A 139 9.95 9.54 1.64
C VAL A 139 9.80 8.13 2.20
N VAL A 140 9.37 8.04 3.46
CA VAL A 140 8.96 6.80 4.14
C VAL A 140 7.51 6.96 4.58
N ALA A 141 6.58 6.26 3.94
CA ALA A 141 5.14 6.34 4.18
C ALA A 141 4.64 5.12 4.94
N VAL A 142 4.10 5.31 6.15
CA VAL A 142 3.80 4.22 7.09
C VAL A 142 2.32 4.17 7.47
N ASP A 143 1.63 3.04 7.29
CA ASP A 143 0.28 2.78 7.83
C ASP A 143 0.36 2.39 9.32
N MET A 144 0.74 3.35 10.16
CA MET A 144 0.74 3.17 11.61
C MET A 144 0.85 4.53 12.30
N PRO A 145 0.19 4.73 13.46
CA PRO A 145 0.43 5.89 14.31
C PRO A 145 1.91 6.06 14.65
N ILE A 146 2.49 7.18 14.19
CA ILE A 146 3.87 7.60 14.47
C ILE A 146 3.91 9.10 14.78
N GLY A 147 4.99 9.58 15.37
CA GLY A 147 5.18 11.01 15.62
C GLY A 147 6.25 11.32 16.66
N PRO A 148 6.58 12.61 16.84
CA PRO A 148 7.67 13.07 17.71
C PRO A 148 7.37 12.96 19.20
N VAL A 149 6.10 12.72 19.56
CA VAL A 149 5.65 12.59 20.95
C VAL A 149 5.07 11.19 21.21
N PRO A 150 5.19 10.66 22.45
CA PRO A 150 4.62 9.36 22.80
C PRO A 150 3.11 9.28 22.54
N ILE A 151 2.66 8.19 21.91
CA ILE A 151 1.26 8.00 21.51
C ILE A 151 0.53 7.15 22.55
N GLY A 152 -0.04 7.82 23.56
CA GLY A 152 -0.80 7.16 24.63
C GLY A 152 -2.26 6.87 24.30
N GLY A 153 -2.82 7.54 23.29
CA GLY A 153 -4.25 7.51 22.96
C GLY A 153 -4.55 8.26 21.66
N ARG A 154 -5.84 8.45 21.37
CA ARG A 154 -6.28 9.18 20.17
C ARG A 154 -5.74 10.61 20.15
N ARG A 155 -5.23 11.02 18.98
CA ARG A 155 -4.71 12.35 18.67
C ARG A 155 -5.72 13.15 17.85
N ASP A 156 -5.41 14.42 17.62
CA ASP A 156 -6.25 15.30 16.80
C ASP A 156 -6.32 14.83 15.34
N CYS A 157 -5.24 14.31 14.78
CA CYS A 157 -5.24 13.69 13.45
C CYS A 157 -6.19 12.49 13.37
N ASP A 158 -6.15 11.59 14.35
CA ASP A 158 -7.02 10.40 14.42
C ASP A 158 -8.51 10.81 14.45
N ASN A 159 -8.82 11.82 15.26
CA ASN A 159 -10.16 12.40 15.38
C ASN A 159 -10.57 13.12 14.11
N GLY A 160 -9.65 13.84 13.46
CA GLY A 160 -9.86 14.53 12.19
C GLY A 160 -10.23 13.56 11.06
N ILE A 161 -9.44 12.49 10.89
CA ILE A 161 -9.76 11.42 9.93
C ILE A 161 -11.10 10.79 10.26
N SER A 162 -11.38 10.47 11.53
CA SER A 162 -12.65 9.84 11.90
C SER A 162 -13.85 10.75 11.69
N ARG A 163 -13.70 12.07 11.88
CA ARG A 163 -14.73 13.07 11.59
C ARG A 163 -15.00 13.17 10.10
N ARG A 164 -13.93 13.22 9.29
CA ARG A 164 -14.03 13.41 7.83
C ARG A 164 -14.49 12.15 7.10
N PHE A 165 -14.01 10.97 7.52
CA PHE A 165 -14.18 9.71 6.78
C PHE A 165 -14.95 8.63 7.52
N GLY A 166 -15.32 8.83 8.79
CA GLY A 166 -16.04 7.85 9.59
C GLY A 166 -17.39 7.44 9.00
N ALA A 167 -18.14 8.40 8.46
CA ALA A 167 -19.43 8.15 7.79
C ALA A 167 -19.30 7.33 6.50
N MET A 168 -18.14 7.39 5.84
CA MET A 168 -17.80 6.55 4.68
C MET A 168 -17.24 5.19 5.10
N GLY A 169 -17.29 4.87 6.40
CA GLY A 169 -16.76 3.65 6.96
C GLY A 169 -15.24 3.66 7.19
N CYS A 170 -14.53 4.76 6.92
CA CYS A 170 -13.07 4.87 6.97
C CYS A 170 -12.56 5.64 8.21
N GLY A 171 -13.16 5.43 9.39
CA GLY A 171 -12.63 5.95 10.66
C GLY A 171 -11.41 5.17 11.15
N THR A 172 -10.48 5.86 11.83
CA THR A 172 -9.24 5.28 12.35
C THR A 172 -9.49 4.34 13.53
N HIS A 173 -8.59 3.38 13.69
CA HIS A 173 -8.43 2.67 14.94
C HIS A 173 -7.88 3.60 16.03
N SER A 174 -8.19 3.33 17.29
CA SER A 174 -7.67 4.13 18.40
C SER A 174 -6.30 3.58 18.82
N PRO A 175 -5.22 4.37 18.70
CA PRO A 175 -3.95 3.99 19.30
C PRO A 175 -4.05 3.99 20.83
N SER A 176 -3.08 3.33 21.45
CA SER A 176 -2.89 3.23 22.89
C SER A 176 -1.40 3.13 23.20
N ALA A 177 -1.02 3.35 24.46
CA ALA A 177 0.35 3.14 24.92
C ALA A 177 0.92 1.74 24.63
N LYS A 178 0.06 0.73 24.36
CA LYS A 178 0.48 -0.63 24.00
C LYS A 178 0.51 -0.90 22.50
N ARG A 179 -0.32 -0.20 21.70
CA ARG A 179 -0.52 -0.49 20.27
C ARG A 179 -0.85 0.81 19.50
N PRO A 180 -0.02 1.21 18.52
CA PRO A 180 1.28 0.61 18.20
C PRO A 180 2.29 0.78 19.33
N GLY A 181 2.15 1.81 20.18
CA GLY A 181 2.99 1.99 21.36
C GLY A 181 4.48 1.90 21.02
N PRO A 182 5.27 1.02 21.67
CA PRO A 182 6.71 0.92 21.47
C PRO A 182 7.17 0.71 20.02
N ILE A 183 6.42 -0.03 19.19
CA ILE A 183 6.87 -0.32 17.81
C ILE A 183 6.79 0.92 16.91
N GLY A 184 5.76 1.76 17.08
CA GLY A 184 5.63 3.01 16.36
C GLY A 184 6.65 4.04 16.82
N GLU A 185 6.89 4.13 18.12
CA GLU A 185 7.93 4.99 18.70
C GLU A 185 9.33 4.58 18.23
N LYS A 186 9.64 3.28 18.23
CA LYS A 186 10.91 2.75 17.72
C LYS A 186 11.11 3.11 16.25
N LEU A 187 10.13 2.79 15.40
CA LEU A 187 10.21 3.05 13.96
C LEU A 187 10.43 4.53 13.67
N PHE A 188 9.68 5.41 14.34
CA PHE A 188 9.85 6.86 14.22
C PHE A 188 11.26 7.31 14.60
N ARG A 189 11.73 6.93 15.80
CA ARG A 189 13.06 7.34 16.30
C ARG A 189 14.19 6.86 15.41
N GLU A 190 14.14 5.62 14.92
CA GLU A 190 15.22 5.10 14.07
C GLU A 190 15.32 5.87 12.74
N PHE A 191 14.20 6.23 12.13
CA PHE A 191 14.23 7.08 10.93
C PHE A 191 14.65 8.52 11.25
N GLU A 192 14.22 9.08 12.37
CA GLU A 192 14.65 10.41 12.84
C GLU A 192 16.18 10.47 13.06
N GLU A 193 16.75 9.47 13.73
CA GLU A 193 18.19 9.31 13.94
C GLU A 193 18.97 9.15 12.62
N LEU A 194 18.31 8.63 11.58
CA LEU A 194 18.85 8.50 10.22
C LEU A 194 18.63 9.76 9.35
N GLY A 195 18.09 10.85 9.93
CA GLY A 195 17.95 12.15 9.27
C GLY A 195 16.63 12.39 8.56
N PHE A 196 15.60 11.55 8.79
CA PHE A 196 14.26 11.78 8.25
C PHE A 196 13.46 12.69 9.19
N ALA A 197 12.97 13.81 8.67
CA ALA A 197 12.08 14.68 9.42
C ALA A 197 10.66 14.11 9.49
N PHE A 198 9.90 14.45 10.54
CA PHE A 198 8.47 14.14 10.57
C PHE A 198 7.72 15.02 9.57
N ALA A 199 7.01 14.41 8.62
CA ALA A 199 6.15 15.13 7.69
C ALA A 199 4.84 15.54 8.38
N ASN A 200 4.76 16.80 8.78
CA ASN A 200 3.59 17.43 9.40
C ASN A 200 3.02 18.54 8.51
N THR A 201 2.11 19.36 9.06
CA THR A 201 1.42 20.43 8.32
C THR A 201 2.34 21.53 7.77
N ASP A 202 3.55 21.66 8.32
CA ASP A 202 4.51 22.70 7.94
C ASP A 202 5.59 22.15 6.98
N THR A 203 5.59 20.84 6.73
CA THR A 203 6.59 20.17 5.90
C THR A 203 6.20 20.23 4.43
N ARG A 204 7.11 20.71 3.58
CA ARG A 204 6.91 20.74 2.12
C ARG A 204 7.60 19.56 1.45
N PRO A 205 7.05 19.04 0.34
CA PRO A 205 7.70 17.97 -0.42
C PRO A 205 9.05 18.42 -1.00
N GLY A 206 10.06 17.54 -0.92
CA GLY A 206 11.37 17.75 -1.53
C GLY A 206 12.39 18.57 -0.73
N ASP A 207 12.00 19.24 0.36
CA ASP A 207 12.93 20.03 1.19
C ASP A 207 13.95 19.16 1.94
N VAL A 208 13.47 18.06 2.52
CA VAL A 208 14.24 17.09 3.32
C VAL A 208 13.66 15.69 3.16
N PRO A 209 14.42 14.61 3.44
CA PRO A 209 13.86 13.28 3.61
C PRO A 209 12.84 13.27 4.74
N VAL A 210 11.70 12.60 4.54
CA VAL A 210 10.60 12.57 5.52
C VAL A 210 10.12 11.18 5.85
N ILE A 211 9.71 10.99 7.10
CA ILE A 211 8.82 9.91 7.52
C ILE A 211 7.42 10.48 7.76
N MET A 212 6.40 9.84 7.18
CA MET A 212 5.02 10.31 7.19
C MET A 212 4.05 9.18 7.60
N GLU A 213 3.06 9.53 8.41
CA GLU A 213 1.94 8.65 8.70
C GLU A 213 0.92 8.75 7.56
N VAL A 214 0.47 7.60 7.05
CA VAL A 214 -0.57 7.48 6.03
C VAL A 214 -1.69 6.59 6.52
N TYR A 215 -2.85 6.65 5.84
CA TYR A 215 -3.96 5.77 6.14
C TYR A 215 -4.60 5.23 4.84
N PRO A 216 -4.36 3.96 4.48
CA PRO A 216 -4.81 3.37 3.20
C PRO A 216 -6.32 3.41 2.97
N HIS A 217 -7.13 3.32 4.03
CA HIS A 217 -8.58 3.25 3.89
C HIS A 217 -9.20 4.49 3.20
N PRO A 218 -8.94 5.73 3.65
CA PRO A 218 -9.29 6.92 2.89
C PRO A 218 -8.59 7.01 1.53
N ALA A 219 -7.32 6.63 1.43
CA ALA A 219 -6.58 6.69 0.17
C ALA A 219 -7.25 5.87 -0.94
N VAL A 220 -7.76 4.68 -0.62
CA VAL A 220 -8.54 3.83 -1.54
C VAL A 220 -9.84 4.50 -2.01
N LEU A 221 -10.47 5.36 -1.19
CA LEU A 221 -11.64 6.11 -1.63
C LEU A 221 -11.28 7.09 -2.77
N GLY A 222 -10.12 7.75 -2.67
CA GLY A 222 -9.59 8.62 -3.72
C GLY A 222 -9.18 7.84 -4.97
N LEU A 223 -8.41 6.77 -4.78
CA LEU A 223 -7.92 5.91 -5.87
C LEU A 223 -9.06 5.34 -6.74
N LEU A 224 -10.15 4.90 -6.12
CA LEU A 224 -11.29 4.28 -6.81
C LEU A 224 -12.49 5.22 -7.01
N ASN A 225 -12.38 6.50 -6.59
CA ASN A 225 -13.48 7.47 -6.55
C ASN A 225 -14.75 6.91 -5.90
N LEU A 226 -14.62 6.35 -4.69
CA LEU A 226 -15.70 5.74 -3.93
C LEU A 226 -16.23 6.69 -2.84
N ARG A 227 -17.51 6.50 -2.49
CA ARG A 227 -18.17 7.21 -1.37
C ARG A 227 -18.27 6.38 -0.09
N HIS A 228 -17.79 5.13 -0.12
CA HIS A 228 -17.80 4.25 1.03
C HIS A 228 -16.63 3.26 0.97
N ARG A 229 -16.19 2.78 2.14
CA ARG A 229 -15.06 1.85 2.32
C ARG A 229 -15.17 0.65 1.38
N PHE A 230 -14.10 0.41 0.64
CA PHE A 230 -13.92 -0.74 -0.24
C PHE A 230 -13.67 -2.04 0.58
N PRO A 231 -14.35 -3.17 0.28
CA PRO A 231 -14.34 -4.36 1.13
C PRO A 231 -13.18 -5.35 0.84
N TYR A 232 -11.92 -4.92 0.99
CA TYR A 232 -10.75 -5.76 0.65
C TYR A 232 -10.04 -6.43 1.85
N LYS A 233 -10.24 -5.95 3.08
CA LYS A 233 -9.58 -6.54 4.27
C LYS A 233 -10.04 -7.97 4.56
N VAL A 234 -9.14 -8.94 4.46
CA VAL A 234 -9.32 -10.39 4.70
C VAL A 234 -9.98 -10.66 6.05
N SER A 235 -9.50 -10.00 7.11
CA SER A 235 -10.01 -10.15 8.48
C SER A 235 -11.48 -9.74 8.64
N LYS A 236 -11.97 -8.87 7.74
CA LYS A 236 -13.35 -8.35 7.74
C LYS A 236 -14.25 -9.06 6.73
N SER A 237 -13.74 -10.02 5.95
CA SER A 237 -14.49 -10.74 4.90
C SER A 237 -15.82 -11.35 5.38
N ARG A 238 -15.86 -11.91 6.60
CA ARG A 238 -17.11 -12.43 7.21
C ARG A 238 -18.17 -11.34 7.44
N ARG A 239 -17.72 -10.12 7.77
CA ARG A 239 -18.60 -8.97 7.99
C ARG A 239 -19.09 -8.39 6.66
N TYR A 240 -18.22 -8.34 5.66
CA TYR A 240 -18.56 -7.84 4.32
C TYR A 240 -19.57 -8.73 3.61
N TRP A 241 -19.39 -10.05 3.69
CA TRP A 241 -20.21 -11.00 2.96
C TRP A 241 -20.80 -12.06 3.91
N ARG A 242 -21.80 -11.65 4.69
CA ARG A 242 -22.50 -12.56 5.62
C ARG A 242 -23.15 -13.71 4.85
N GLY A 243 -23.14 -14.90 5.45
CA GLY A 243 -23.74 -16.11 4.87
C GLY A 243 -22.91 -16.80 3.78
N THR A 244 -21.76 -16.22 3.38
CA THR A 244 -20.88 -16.84 2.36
C THR A 244 -19.89 -17.84 2.97
N THR A 245 -19.66 -18.91 2.23
CA THR A 245 -18.63 -19.91 2.51
C THR A 245 -17.23 -19.29 2.49
N VAL A 246 -16.25 -20.00 3.07
CA VAL A 246 -14.83 -19.59 2.99
C VAL A 246 -14.39 -19.47 1.52
N ARG A 247 -14.88 -20.39 0.67
CA ARG A 247 -14.51 -20.46 -0.73
C ARG A 247 -15.00 -19.26 -1.53
N GLU A 248 -16.25 -18.87 -1.34
CA GLU A 248 -16.81 -17.66 -1.97
C GLU A 248 -16.09 -16.39 -1.51
N ARG A 249 -15.70 -16.32 -0.23
CA ARG A 249 -14.94 -15.16 0.28
C ARG A 249 -13.54 -15.06 -0.32
N ILE A 250 -12.87 -16.19 -0.55
CA ILE A 250 -11.58 -16.21 -1.28
C ILE A 250 -11.76 -15.61 -2.67
N VAL A 251 -12.78 -16.06 -3.43
CA VAL A 251 -13.06 -15.54 -4.78
C VAL A 251 -13.31 -14.03 -4.74
N ARG A 252 -14.19 -13.56 -3.85
CA ARG A 252 -14.52 -12.14 -3.73
C ARG A 252 -13.32 -11.28 -3.34
N LEU A 253 -12.47 -11.75 -2.42
CA LEU A 253 -11.24 -11.03 -2.03
C LEU A 253 -10.27 -10.90 -3.20
N LEU A 254 -10.05 -11.99 -3.95
CA LEU A 254 -9.21 -11.95 -5.15
C LEU A 254 -9.77 -10.97 -6.19
N GLU A 255 -11.09 -10.91 -6.37
CA GLU A 255 -11.74 -9.91 -7.24
C GLU A 255 -11.53 -8.47 -6.71
N GLN A 256 -11.64 -8.24 -5.40
CA GLN A 256 -11.38 -6.91 -4.82
C GLN A 256 -9.91 -6.50 -4.97
N PHE A 257 -8.98 -7.44 -4.77
CA PHE A 257 -7.55 -7.19 -4.95
C PHE A 257 -7.22 -6.86 -6.41
N GLU A 258 -7.83 -7.54 -7.38
CA GLU A 258 -7.62 -7.26 -8.80
C GLU A 258 -8.10 -5.85 -9.18
N VAL A 259 -9.22 -5.38 -8.60
CA VAL A 259 -9.70 -4.01 -8.78
C VAL A 259 -8.67 -3.00 -8.26
N LEU A 260 -8.12 -3.22 -7.05
CA LEU A 260 -7.10 -2.34 -6.48
C LEU A 260 -5.82 -2.34 -7.31
N LEU A 261 -5.33 -3.52 -7.70
CA LEU A 261 -4.13 -3.66 -8.53
C LEU A 261 -4.31 -3.00 -9.90
N THR A 262 -5.48 -3.12 -10.51
CA THR A 262 -5.78 -2.45 -11.78
C THR A 262 -5.71 -0.94 -11.65
N ALA A 263 -6.25 -0.37 -10.58
CA ALA A 263 -6.19 1.07 -10.32
C ALA A 263 -4.75 1.53 -9.98
N LEU A 264 -4.05 0.79 -9.11
CA LEU A 264 -2.66 1.08 -8.76
C LEU A 264 -1.75 1.04 -9.99
N ARG A 265 -1.95 0.13 -10.95
CA ARG A 265 -1.20 0.07 -12.22
C ARG A 265 -1.44 1.26 -13.16
N GLN A 266 -2.47 2.08 -12.91
CA GLN A 266 -2.60 3.35 -13.63
C GLN A 266 -1.70 4.44 -13.04
N GLU A 267 -1.41 4.32 -11.74
CA GLU A 267 -0.69 5.32 -10.94
C GLU A 267 0.79 4.96 -10.71
N ILE A 268 1.13 3.67 -10.72
CA ILE A 268 2.47 3.13 -10.51
C ILE A 268 2.82 2.23 -11.69
N ASP A 269 3.95 2.52 -12.32
CA ASP A 269 4.49 1.70 -13.39
C ASP A 269 5.10 0.40 -12.86
N ASP A 270 5.03 -0.66 -13.66
CA ASP A 270 5.82 -1.89 -13.50
C ASP A 270 5.51 -2.76 -12.25
N ILE A 271 4.31 -2.68 -11.67
CA ILE A 271 3.93 -3.55 -10.53
C ILE A 271 3.89 -5.05 -10.92
N PRO A 272 4.79 -5.90 -10.39
CA PRO A 272 4.91 -7.32 -10.77
C PRO A 272 4.07 -8.24 -9.86
N LEU A 273 3.03 -7.72 -9.20
CA LEU A 273 2.18 -8.48 -8.28
C LEU A 273 1.04 -9.20 -9.03
N PHE A 274 1.12 -10.53 -9.10
CA PHE A 274 0.08 -11.38 -9.67
C PHE A 274 -0.68 -12.12 -8.58
N LEU A 275 -2.00 -12.19 -8.71
CA LEU A 275 -2.86 -12.90 -7.78
C LEU A 275 -2.97 -14.39 -8.16
N PRO A 276 -3.05 -15.30 -7.19
CA PRO A 276 -3.22 -16.72 -7.45
C PRO A 276 -4.62 -16.98 -8.00
N ALA A 277 -4.78 -18.07 -8.77
CA ALA A 277 -6.10 -18.58 -9.06
C ALA A 277 -6.76 -18.98 -7.74
N ALA A 278 -8.07 -18.76 -7.61
CA ALA A 278 -8.77 -19.11 -6.39
C ALA A 278 -8.50 -20.57 -6.00
N SER A 279 -8.43 -21.50 -6.96
CA SER A 279 -8.18 -22.95 -6.74
C SER A 279 -6.88 -23.25 -6.00
N GLU A 280 -5.91 -22.35 -6.07
CA GLU A 280 -4.60 -22.50 -5.42
C GLU A 280 -4.62 -22.01 -3.97
N VAL A 281 -5.62 -21.21 -3.58
CA VAL A 281 -5.77 -20.68 -2.22
C VAL A 281 -6.55 -21.66 -1.36
N ARG A 282 -5.88 -22.20 -0.32
CA ARG A 282 -6.48 -23.21 0.57
C ARG A 282 -7.20 -22.58 1.75
N PHE A 283 -6.65 -21.50 2.29
CA PHE A 283 -7.16 -20.82 3.48
C PHE A 283 -7.21 -19.30 3.26
N LEU A 284 -8.20 -18.64 3.88
CA LEU A 284 -8.32 -17.17 3.82
C LEU A 284 -7.06 -16.45 4.31
N ALA A 285 -6.36 -17.00 5.30
CA ALA A 285 -5.14 -16.41 5.85
C ALA A 285 -4.01 -16.29 4.82
N GLU A 286 -3.97 -17.17 3.81
CA GLU A 286 -2.97 -17.10 2.73
C GLU A 286 -3.11 -15.83 1.88
N LEU A 287 -4.27 -15.16 1.93
CA LEU A 287 -4.51 -13.90 1.23
C LEU A 287 -3.92 -12.68 1.95
N LYS A 288 -3.50 -12.80 3.22
CA LYS A 288 -3.03 -11.66 4.01
C LYS A 288 -1.75 -11.04 3.44
N LYS A 289 -0.79 -11.85 2.97
CA LYS A 289 0.42 -11.35 2.29
C LYS A 289 0.14 -10.53 1.03
N TYR A 290 -0.95 -10.81 0.31
CA TYR A 290 -1.37 -10.02 -0.84
C TYR A 290 -2.01 -8.70 -0.39
N GLU A 291 -2.83 -8.75 0.66
CA GLU A 291 -3.37 -7.54 1.31
C GLU A 291 -2.22 -6.63 1.79
N ASP A 292 -1.24 -7.16 2.52
CA ASP A 292 -0.11 -6.41 3.08
C ASP A 292 0.70 -5.70 1.99
N LEU A 293 0.98 -6.39 0.88
CA LEU A 293 1.66 -5.80 -0.28
C LEU A 293 0.82 -4.73 -0.98
N ILE A 294 -0.49 -4.95 -1.12
CA ILE A 294 -1.39 -3.96 -1.71
C ILE A 294 -1.48 -2.72 -0.82
N ASP A 295 -1.56 -2.88 0.50
CA ASP A 295 -1.55 -1.77 1.45
C ASP A 295 -0.20 -1.03 1.45
N ALA A 296 0.93 -1.73 1.35
CA ALA A 296 2.24 -1.11 1.20
C ALA A 296 2.39 -0.35 -0.13
N LEU A 297 1.84 -0.88 -1.24
CA LEU A 297 1.74 -0.16 -2.52
C LEU A 297 0.90 1.11 -2.38
N ILE A 298 -0.24 1.05 -1.67
CA ILE A 298 -1.08 2.22 -1.39
C ILE A 298 -0.31 3.23 -0.54
N CYS A 299 0.44 2.80 0.48
CA CYS A 299 1.27 3.68 1.30
C CYS A 299 2.33 4.41 0.44
N ALA A 300 3.05 3.66 -0.39
CA ALA A 300 4.05 4.24 -1.29
C ALA A 300 3.43 5.19 -2.32
N TRP A 301 2.24 4.86 -2.85
CA TRP A 301 1.49 5.76 -3.73
C TRP A 301 1.10 7.07 -3.04
N VAL A 302 0.68 7.03 -1.77
CA VAL A 302 0.43 8.27 -1.00
C VAL A 302 1.72 9.08 -0.82
N GLY A 303 2.87 8.43 -0.62
CA GLY A 303 4.18 9.08 -0.62
C GLY A 303 4.52 9.74 -1.97
N ALA A 304 4.19 9.10 -3.09
CA ALA A 304 4.31 9.71 -4.41
C ALA A 304 3.33 10.87 -4.60
N ALA A 305 2.11 10.77 -4.07
CA ALA A 305 1.15 11.86 -4.09
C ALA A 305 1.64 13.06 -3.27
N TYR A 306 2.31 12.83 -2.14
CA TYR A 306 2.99 13.88 -1.37
C TYR A 306 4.05 14.60 -2.21
N LEU A 307 4.97 13.87 -2.86
CA LEU A 307 5.99 14.47 -3.74
C LEU A 307 5.41 15.23 -4.93
N ASN A 308 4.22 14.85 -5.40
CA ASN A 308 3.50 15.54 -6.47
C ASN A 308 2.57 16.66 -5.97
N GLU A 309 2.62 17.04 -4.69
CA GLU A 309 1.71 18.02 -4.08
C GLU A 309 0.21 17.67 -4.25
N LYS A 310 -0.08 16.37 -4.31
CA LYS A 310 -1.42 15.76 -4.44
C LYS A 310 -1.83 15.00 -3.17
N ALA A 311 -1.18 15.27 -2.05
CA ALA A 311 -1.58 14.80 -0.73
C ALA A 311 -1.72 15.98 0.24
N GLU A 312 -2.59 15.83 1.22
CA GLU A 312 -2.83 16.81 2.26
C GLU A 312 -2.77 16.16 3.65
N PRO A 313 -2.26 16.87 4.66
CA PRO A 313 -2.22 16.39 6.03
C PRO A 313 -3.55 16.65 6.75
N VAL A 314 -4.01 15.68 7.53
CA VAL A 314 -5.06 15.86 8.54
C VAL A 314 -4.41 15.78 9.91
N GLY A 315 -4.35 16.89 10.64
CA GLY A 315 -3.70 16.97 11.95
C GLY A 315 -2.94 18.27 12.17
N GLY A 316 -1.79 18.18 12.82
CA GLY A 316 -0.91 19.30 13.15
C GLY A 316 0.55 18.85 13.33
N ARG A 317 1.36 19.68 13.99
CA ARG A 317 2.81 19.47 14.18
C ARG A 317 3.17 18.16 14.91
N ASP A 318 2.39 17.79 15.91
CA ASP A 318 2.65 16.63 16.77
C ASP A 318 1.99 15.32 16.27
N GLY A 319 1.29 15.39 15.13
CA GLY A 319 0.64 14.24 14.51
C GLY A 319 -0.16 14.67 13.28
N ALA A 320 0.18 14.10 12.12
CA ALA A 320 -0.47 14.38 10.85
C ALA A 320 -0.62 13.07 10.06
N ILE A 321 -1.84 12.79 9.59
CA ILE A 321 -2.12 11.67 8.70
C ILE A 321 -2.29 12.22 7.29
N TRP A 322 -1.44 11.80 6.37
CA TRP A 322 -1.49 12.24 4.98
C TRP A 322 -2.44 11.38 4.16
N ILE A 323 -3.23 12.05 3.33
CA ILE A 323 -4.20 11.45 2.43
C ILE A 323 -4.12 12.10 1.05
N PRO A 324 -4.45 11.39 -0.04
CA PRO A 324 -4.55 12.00 -1.37
C PRO A 324 -5.63 13.10 -1.42
N THR A 325 -5.39 14.18 -2.16
CA THR A 325 -6.39 15.24 -2.40
C THR A 325 -7.53 14.79 -3.32
N SER A 326 -7.36 13.66 -4.01
CA SER A 326 -8.42 13.04 -4.83
C SER A 326 -9.52 12.37 -4.01
N VAL A 327 -9.35 12.24 -2.68
CA VAL A 327 -10.37 11.63 -1.83
C VAL A 327 -11.63 12.49 -1.84
N PRO A 328 -12.79 11.95 -2.27
CA PRO A 328 -13.99 12.75 -2.40
C PRO A 328 -14.47 13.32 -1.07
N GLU A 329 -14.98 14.55 -1.11
CA GLU A 329 -15.79 15.09 -0.02
C GLU A 329 -17.14 14.38 0.06
N ARG A 330 -17.76 14.48 1.24
CA ARG A 330 -19.04 13.86 1.54
C ARG A 330 -20.17 14.50 0.72
#